data_AF-A0A432QXG6-F1
#
_entry.id   AF-A0A432QXG6-F1
#
_cell.length_a   1.000
_cell.length_b   1.000
_cell.length_c   1.000
_cell.angle_alpha   90.00
_cell.angle_beta   90.00
_cell.angle_gamma   90.00
#
_symmetry.space_group_name_H-M   'P 1'
#
loop_
_entity.id
_entity.type
_entity.pdbx_description
1 polymer ?
#
loop_
_entity_poly.entity_id
_entity_poly.type
_entity_poly.pdbx_seq_one_letter_code
_entity_poly.pdbx_strand_id
1 'polypeptide(L)'
;MVQPDKFFSKLAKKELQRRKKAFFLSLILPGLGQIYTGRKLTGIVFTALFFFPFYYLYLLGFSINYGSIALLLSQLLLYTLQALDAKRGSKRETSPCEDFCPAGINVPTFMSYAEKGEFEKAVGSIFMRAPFPFTLGEICPAPCEERCGVLPERPLKIREVHRELGRIFLEEVQIKKRKPFFPEVNKKVAVIGGGIAGLTVAYYLASAGVKVDIFEREKELGGILNVIPDFKLNKELMKKEIAFITSFVNIRVFTGAEIKSLPKGYDAVVVATGSQKEKELSIPTSRSPKIIYPLSFLRNPPKLEGKRVVVVGAGDTAFDVARVTVRSGGEALVFYRGEVKEIRAQQREVATAIKEGVRVYTNCRPVSVEGNKVNFSCGTVDFDYLVPAIGFEKDKELLKAFGISGERFYENGVYLAGDAFKGMSTAVNAVKEGRKVAEQVLKDLGLSERVWFSLDLYVPKPKKSCGSNLFIVSESSLCQHCGIRVKS
;
A
#
# COMPACT_ATOMS: atom_id res chain seq x y z
N MET A 1 -8.80 -15.84 -20.05
CA MET A 1 -7.39 -15.76 -19.60
C MET A 1 -7.17 -14.35 -19.08
N VAL A 2 -7.39 -14.06 -17.80
CA VAL A 2 -7.24 -12.66 -17.32
C VAL A 2 -6.17 -12.63 -16.23
N GLN A 3 -4.94 -12.34 -16.66
CA GLN A 3 -3.82 -11.95 -15.79
C GLN A 3 -3.48 -10.50 -16.16
N PRO A 4 -4.26 -9.52 -15.65
CA PRO A 4 -4.22 -8.14 -16.15
C PRO A 4 -2.86 -7.48 -15.87
N ASP A 5 -2.24 -7.87 -14.77
CA ASP A 5 -0.88 -7.52 -14.37
C ASP A 5 0.22 -8.01 -15.34
N LYS A 6 0.01 -9.14 -16.02
CA LYS A 6 0.98 -9.68 -16.99
C LYS A 6 1.18 -8.77 -18.19
N PHE A 7 0.14 -8.04 -18.61
CA PHE A 7 0.25 -7.05 -19.69
C PHE A 7 1.27 -5.97 -19.32
N PHE A 8 1.15 -5.39 -18.13
CA PHE A 8 2.06 -4.35 -17.68
C PHE A 8 3.47 -4.86 -17.37
N SER A 9 3.60 -6.11 -16.89
CA SER A 9 4.94 -6.73 -16.77
C SER A 9 5.66 -6.84 -18.12
N LYS A 10 4.95 -7.15 -19.20
CA LYS A 10 5.54 -7.14 -20.56
C LYS A 10 5.96 -5.73 -20.99
N LEU A 11 5.15 -4.72 -20.70
CA LEU A 11 5.50 -3.32 -20.96
C LEU A 11 6.74 -2.89 -20.17
N ALA A 12 6.82 -3.26 -18.89
CA ALA A 12 7.98 -3.02 -18.03
C ALA A 12 9.26 -3.61 -18.62
N LYS A 13 9.22 -4.86 -19.09
CA LYS A 13 10.38 -5.49 -19.73
C LYS A 13 10.84 -4.75 -20.99
N LYS A 14 9.90 -4.32 -21.84
CA LYS A 14 10.21 -3.53 -23.04
C LYS A 14 10.86 -2.19 -22.66
N GLU A 15 10.33 -1.51 -21.65
CA GLU A 15 10.86 -0.23 -21.18
C GLU A 15 12.28 -0.38 -20.59
N LEU A 16 12.55 -1.43 -19.82
CA LEU A 16 13.90 -1.73 -19.32
C LEU A 16 14.90 -1.99 -20.45
N GLN A 17 14.51 -2.77 -21.46
CA GLN A 17 15.34 -2.99 -22.65
C GLN A 17 15.61 -1.68 -23.41
N ARG A 18 14.58 -0.83 -23.54
CA ARG A 18 14.69 0.48 -24.17
C ARG A 18 15.70 1.37 -23.42
N ARG A 19 15.65 1.42 -22.09
CA ARG A 19 16.58 2.19 -21.24
C ARG A 19 18.02 1.69 -21.34
N LYS A 20 18.22 0.36 -21.40
CA LYS A 20 19.56 -0.22 -21.64
C LYS A 20 20.10 0.20 -22.99
N LYS A 21 19.29 0.11 -24.05
CA LYS A 21 19.69 0.56 -25.38
C LYS A 21 20.01 2.06 -25.40
N ALA A 22 19.20 2.87 -24.73
CA ALA A 22 19.44 4.31 -24.59
C ALA A 22 20.79 4.60 -23.89
N PHE A 23 21.10 3.90 -22.80
CA PHE A 23 22.38 4.00 -22.12
C PHE A 23 23.56 3.73 -23.06
N PHE A 24 23.53 2.60 -23.78
CA PHE A 24 24.58 2.25 -24.73
C PHE A 24 24.70 3.26 -25.87
N LEU A 25 23.59 3.77 -26.39
CA LEU A 25 23.64 4.82 -27.41
C LEU A 25 24.30 6.10 -26.90
N SER A 26 24.02 6.52 -25.65
CA SER A 26 24.69 7.68 -25.04
C SER A 26 26.16 7.44 -24.69
N LEU A 27 26.60 6.18 -24.59
CA LEU A 27 28.03 5.81 -24.51
C LEU A 27 28.73 5.82 -25.88
N ILE A 28 28.00 5.76 -26.99
CA ILE A 28 28.60 5.92 -28.32
C ILE A 28 28.76 7.39 -28.63
N LEU A 29 27.67 8.15 -28.49
CA LEU A 29 27.68 9.59 -28.65
C LEU A 29 26.74 10.24 -27.62
N PRO A 30 27.24 11.23 -26.87
CA PRO A 30 26.45 12.07 -25.99
C PRO A 30 25.10 12.48 -26.57
N GLY A 31 24.03 12.29 -25.80
CA GLY A 31 22.68 12.71 -26.20
C GLY A 31 21.91 11.74 -27.11
N LEU A 32 22.54 10.73 -27.73
CA LEU A 32 21.81 9.79 -28.60
C LEU A 32 20.75 8.97 -27.85
N GLY A 33 21.04 8.53 -26.63
CA GLY A 33 20.05 7.82 -25.81
C GLY A 33 18.84 8.67 -25.45
N GLN A 34 19.04 9.97 -25.20
CA GLN A 34 17.98 10.94 -24.98
C GLN A 34 17.11 11.10 -26.24
N ILE A 35 17.72 11.23 -27.42
CA ILE A 35 17.00 11.30 -28.70
C ILE A 35 16.18 10.03 -28.93
N TYR A 36 16.79 8.85 -28.72
CA TYR A 36 16.12 7.56 -28.85
C TYR A 36 14.93 7.38 -27.89
N THR A 37 15.02 7.95 -26.70
CA THR A 37 13.92 7.94 -25.71
C THR A 37 12.86 9.02 -25.97
N GLY A 38 13.05 9.87 -26.99
CA GLY A 38 12.11 10.91 -27.39
C GLY A 38 12.43 12.30 -26.82
N ARG A 39 13.48 12.43 -26.01
CA ARG A 39 13.97 13.70 -25.44
C ARG A 39 14.94 14.39 -26.41
N LYS A 40 14.41 14.76 -27.59
CA LYS A 40 15.22 15.30 -28.70
C LYS A 40 16.04 16.54 -28.30
N LEU A 41 15.40 17.53 -27.69
CA LEU A 41 16.08 18.77 -27.26
C LEU A 41 17.19 18.48 -26.25
N THR A 42 16.90 17.69 -25.21
CA THR A 42 17.89 17.31 -24.20
C THR A 42 19.08 16.59 -24.83
N GLY A 43 18.83 15.69 -25.78
CA GLY A 43 19.90 15.01 -26.48
C GLY A 43 20.75 15.94 -27.33
N ILE A 44 20.14 16.83 -28.13
CA ILE A 44 20.87 17.83 -28.93
C ILE A 44 21.74 18.72 -28.05
N VAL A 45 21.21 19.19 -26.91
CA VAL A 45 21.96 20.01 -25.95
C VAL A 45 23.15 19.25 -25.39
N PHE A 46 22.96 17.99 -24.98
CA PHE A 46 24.07 17.15 -24.51
C PHE A 46 25.14 16.88 -25.57
N THR A 47 24.74 16.66 -26.82
CA THR A 47 25.69 16.52 -27.93
C THR A 47 26.48 17.82 -28.12
N ALA A 48 25.82 18.98 -28.14
CA ALA A 48 26.48 20.27 -28.31
C ALA A 48 27.45 20.59 -27.17
N LEU A 49 27.02 20.39 -25.91
CA LEU A 49 27.86 20.60 -24.73
C LEU A 49 29.10 19.71 -24.74
N PHE A 50 29.03 18.50 -25.31
CA PHE A 50 30.19 17.62 -25.39
C PHE A 50 31.28 18.12 -26.34
N PHE A 51 30.90 18.67 -27.50
CA PHE A 51 31.88 19.14 -28.48
C PHE A 51 32.45 20.53 -28.15
N PHE A 52 31.75 21.32 -27.33
CA PHE A 52 32.15 22.69 -27.00
C PHE A 52 33.55 22.80 -26.37
N PRO A 53 33.94 21.99 -25.36
CA PRO A 53 35.29 22.00 -24.81
C PRO A 53 36.39 21.71 -25.82
N PHE A 54 36.18 20.75 -26.73
CA PHE A 54 37.17 20.40 -27.74
C PHE A 54 37.35 21.52 -28.77
N TYR A 55 36.23 22.16 -29.16
CA TYR A 55 36.29 23.35 -30.02
C TYR A 55 37.00 24.53 -29.32
N TYR A 56 36.74 24.73 -28.03
CA TYR A 56 37.44 25.73 -27.23
C TYR A 56 38.95 25.46 -27.14
N LEU A 57 39.36 24.21 -26.89
CA LEU A 57 40.77 23.82 -26.89
C LEU A 57 41.42 23.97 -28.26
N TYR A 58 40.70 23.68 -29.35
CA TYR A 58 41.18 23.93 -30.71
C TYR A 58 41.51 25.42 -30.93
N LEU A 59 40.65 26.34 -30.47
CA LEU A 59 40.90 27.78 -30.56
C LEU A 59 42.12 28.24 -29.74
N LEU A 60 42.45 27.51 -28.66
CA LEU A 60 43.62 27.75 -27.82
C LEU A 60 44.89 26.99 -28.28
N GLY A 61 44.86 26.39 -29.48
CA GLY A 61 45.98 25.62 -30.01
C GLY A 61 46.30 24.35 -29.22
N PHE A 62 45.31 23.76 -28.54
CA PHE A 62 45.45 22.57 -27.70
C PHE A 62 46.53 22.67 -26.61
N SER A 63 46.75 23.87 -26.07
CA SER A 63 47.64 24.05 -24.93
C SER A 63 47.15 23.25 -23.70
N ILE A 64 48.03 22.39 -23.17
CA ILE A 64 47.74 21.61 -21.96
C ILE A 64 48.18 22.42 -20.74
N ASN A 65 47.22 22.87 -19.95
CA ASN A 65 47.41 23.55 -18.68
C ASN A 65 46.39 23.02 -17.64
N TYR A 66 46.47 23.50 -16.40
CA TYR A 66 45.53 23.08 -15.36
C TYR A 66 44.06 23.34 -15.72
N GLY A 67 43.78 24.41 -16.45
CA GLY A 67 42.44 24.76 -16.93
C GLY A 67 41.91 23.78 -17.99
N SER A 68 42.73 23.42 -18.97
CA SER A 68 42.35 22.44 -20.00
C SER A 68 42.15 21.04 -19.40
N ILE A 69 42.98 20.65 -18.42
CA ILE A 69 42.83 19.38 -17.69
C ILE A 69 41.52 19.39 -16.89
N ALA A 70 41.25 20.45 -16.12
CA ALA A 70 40.02 20.58 -15.34
C ALA A 70 38.77 20.55 -16.25
N LEU A 71 38.83 21.22 -17.39
CA LEU A 71 37.78 21.21 -18.41
C LEU A 71 37.53 19.79 -18.94
N LEU A 72 38.57 19.04 -19.33
CA LEU A 72 38.42 17.66 -19.80
C LEU A 72 37.88 16.72 -18.70
N LEU A 73 38.31 16.87 -17.45
CA LEU A 73 37.80 16.08 -16.33
C LEU A 73 36.32 16.38 -16.05
N SER A 74 35.92 17.66 -16.06
CA SER A 74 34.52 18.06 -15.93
C SER A 74 33.68 17.50 -17.08
N GLN A 75 34.23 17.45 -18.29
CA GLN A 75 33.56 16.90 -19.46
C GLN A 75 33.39 15.38 -19.36
N LEU A 76 34.38 14.66 -18.83
CA LEU A 76 34.27 13.23 -18.56
C LEU A 76 33.20 12.92 -17.48
N LEU A 77 33.13 13.76 -16.44
CA LEU A 77 32.08 13.65 -15.42
C LEU A 77 30.70 13.89 -16.03
N LEU A 78 30.52 14.98 -16.78
CA LEU A 78 29.26 15.30 -17.45
C LEU A 78 28.85 14.19 -18.41
N TYR A 79 29.81 13.65 -19.19
CA TYR A 79 29.63 12.53 -20.09
C TYR A 79 29.12 11.26 -19.39
N THR A 80 29.64 10.97 -18.21
CA THR A 80 29.18 9.86 -17.37
C THR A 80 27.76 10.11 -16.84
N LEU A 81 27.50 11.32 -16.34
CA LEU A 81 26.20 11.71 -15.78
C LEU A 81 25.08 11.67 -16.82
N GLN A 82 25.31 12.13 -18.05
CA GLN A 82 24.30 12.07 -19.12
C GLN A 82 23.99 10.63 -19.56
N ALA A 83 24.96 9.71 -19.49
CA ALA A 83 24.73 8.30 -19.82
C ALA A 83 23.84 7.71 -18.72
N LEU A 84 24.15 7.98 -17.45
CA LEU A 84 23.29 7.62 -16.33
C LEU A 84 21.89 8.25 -16.42
N ASP A 85 21.76 9.47 -16.90
CA ASP A 85 20.47 10.11 -17.22
C ASP A 85 19.71 9.34 -18.33
N ALA A 86 20.38 8.93 -19.41
CA ALA A 86 19.78 8.11 -20.46
C ALA A 86 19.27 6.76 -19.91
N LYS A 87 20.03 6.14 -19.01
CA LYS A 87 19.66 4.90 -18.31
C LYS A 87 18.46 5.11 -17.38
N ARG A 88 18.41 6.23 -16.66
CA ARG A 88 17.30 6.57 -15.76
C ARG A 88 16.01 6.84 -16.54
N GLY A 89 16.11 7.50 -17.70
CA GLY A 89 14.97 7.88 -18.53
C GLY A 89 14.19 9.08 -17.95
N SER A 90 13.13 9.49 -18.64
CA SER A 90 12.27 10.58 -18.18
C SER A 90 11.45 10.17 -16.96
N LYS A 91 11.43 11.04 -15.93
CA LYS A 91 10.38 11.01 -14.91
C LYS A 91 9.24 11.90 -15.39
N ARG A 92 8.01 11.46 -15.17
CA ARG A 92 6.82 12.26 -15.48
C ARG A 92 6.45 13.15 -14.32
N GLU A 93 5.65 14.16 -14.62
CA GLU A 93 4.86 14.86 -13.61
C GLU A 93 3.77 13.92 -13.07
N THR A 94 3.55 14.01 -11.77
CA THR A 94 2.57 13.24 -11.03
C THR A 94 1.36 14.11 -10.71
N SER A 95 0.19 13.48 -10.63
CA SER A 95 -1.03 14.17 -10.20
C SER A 95 -1.14 14.16 -8.68
N PRO A 96 -1.82 15.14 -8.05
CA PRO A 96 -1.99 15.16 -6.59
C PRO A 96 -2.53 13.85 -6.02
N CYS A 97 -3.52 13.24 -6.67
CA CYS A 97 -4.09 11.96 -6.23
C CYS A 97 -3.10 10.79 -6.24
N GLU A 98 -2.05 10.86 -7.05
CA GLU A 98 -0.97 9.87 -7.06
C GLU A 98 0.10 10.19 -6.01
N ASP A 99 0.50 11.46 -5.90
CA ASP A 99 1.49 11.91 -4.91
C ASP A 99 1.03 11.61 -3.48
N PHE A 100 -0.26 11.80 -3.22
CA PHE A 100 -0.86 11.52 -1.92
C PHE A 100 -1.30 10.06 -1.74
N CYS A 101 -1.23 9.23 -2.78
CA CYS A 101 -1.49 7.80 -2.63
C CYS A 101 -0.27 7.12 -1.99
N PRO A 102 -0.37 6.53 -0.79
CA PRO A 102 0.80 5.92 -0.16
C PRO A 102 1.40 4.78 -0.99
N ALA A 103 0.54 3.96 -1.61
CA ALA A 103 0.98 2.89 -2.50
C ALA A 103 1.54 3.39 -3.84
N GLY A 104 1.34 4.67 -4.18
CA GLY A 104 1.76 5.27 -5.44
C GLY A 104 0.99 4.71 -6.65
N ILE A 105 -0.29 4.41 -6.45
CA ILE A 105 -1.20 3.95 -7.52
C ILE A 105 -1.42 5.12 -8.49
N ASN A 106 -1.32 4.82 -9.78
CA ASN A 106 -1.53 5.79 -10.84
C ASN A 106 -3.02 5.99 -11.10
N VAL A 107 -3.64 6.85 -10.29
CA VAL A 107 -5.08 7.15 -10.34
C VAL A 107 -5.55 7.59 -11.72
N PRO A 108 -4.90 8.56 -12.40
CA PRO A 108 -5.34 8.99 -13.73
C PRO A 108 -5.37 7.86 -14.76
N THR A 109 -4.43 6.90 -14.66
CA THR A 109 -4.36 5.80 -15.63
C THR A 109 -5.51 4.82 -15.45
N PHE A 110 -5.79 4.34 -14.23
CA PHE A 110 -6.90 3.41 -14.06
C PHE A 110 -8.24 4.08 -14.31
N MET A 111 -8.41 5.36 -13.92
CA MET A 111 -9.63 6.12 -14.19
C MET A 111 -9.84 6.30 -15.69
N SER A 112 -8.79 6.59 -16.47
CA SER A 112 -8.90 6.72 -17.93
C SER A 112 -9.21 5.38 -18.62
N TYR A 113 -8.72 4.26 -18.11
CA TYR A 113 -9.10 2.95 -18.62
C TYR A 113 -10.54 2.58 -18.24
N ALA A 114 -10.96 2.90 -17.03
CA ALA A 114 -12.34 2.70 -16.58
C ALA A 114 -13.33 3.50 -17.45
N GLU A 115 -13.02 4.78 -17.74
CA GLU A 115 -13.79 5.65 -18.65
C GLU A 115 -13.97 5.04 -20.06
N LYS A 116 -13.00 4.24 -20.53
CA LYS A 116 -13.05 3.58 -21.84
C LYS A 116 -13.71 2.20 -21.80
N GLY A 117 -14.15 1.73 -20.64
CA GLY A 117 -14.62 0.35 -20.45
C GLY A 117 -13.50 -0.69 -20.52
N GLU A 118 -12.23 -0.28 -20.48
CA GLU A 118 -11.06 -1.17 -20.54
C GLU A 118 -10.71 -1.71 -19.13
N PHE A 119 -11.67 -2.35 -18.45
CA PHE A 119 -11.58 -2.71 -17.03
C PHE A 119 -10.40 -3.61 -16.67
N GLU A 120 -10.06 -4.58 -17.54
CA GLU A 120 -8.87 -5.42 -17.33
C GLU A 120 -7.58 -4.60 -17.23
N LYS A 121 -7.43 -3.57 -18.08
CA LYS A 121 -6.25 -2.70 -18.05
C LYS A 121 -6.30 -1.73 -16.88
N ALA A 122 -7.48 -1.25 -16.50
CA ALA A 122 -7.65 -0.43 -15.32
C ALA A 122 -7.16 -1.16 -14.07
N VAL A 123 -7.66 -2.38 -13.84
CA VAL A 123 -7.25 -3.25 -12.72
C VAL A 123 -5.77 -3.63 -12.81
N GLY A 124 -5.28 -3.99 -14.00
CA GLY A 124 -3.86 -4.30 -14.21
C GLY A 124 -2.93 -3.14 -13.84
N SER A 125 -3.36 -1.90 -14.05
CA SER A 125 -2.58 -0.72 -13.66
C SER A 125 -2.55 -0.49 -12.15
N ILE A 126 -3.55 -0.97 -11.41
CA ILE A 126 -3.54 -0.98 -9.95
C ILE A 126 -2.55 -2.04 -9.44
N PHE A 127 -2.59 -3.26 -10.00
CA PHE A 127 -1.68 -4.37 -9.64
C PHE A 127 -0.18 -4.01 -9.76
N MET A 128 0.16 -3.06 -10.64
CA MET A 128 1.52 -2.52 -10.74
C MET A 128 2.05 -1.96 -9.42
N ARG A 129 1.18 -1.42 -8.57
CA ARG A 129 1.54 -0.65 -7.37
C ARG A 129 0.95 -1.23 -6.08
N ALA A 130 -0.14 -1.98 -6.19
CA ALA A 130 -0.80 -2.64 -5.09
C ALA A 130 -1.48 -3.94 -5.54
N PRO A 131 -1.13 -5.10 -4.97
CA PRO A 131 -1.76 -6.38 -5.34
C PRO A 131 -3.13 -6.60 -4.69
N PHE A 132 -3.81 -5.54 -4.25
CA PHE A 132 -5.08 -5.57 -3.52
C PHE A 132 -6.11 -4.57 -4.09
N PRO A 133 -6.48 -4.66 -5.39
CA PRO A 133 -7.44 -3.72 -5.99
C PRO A 133 -8.81 -3.69 -5.29
N PHE A 134 -9.33 -4.83 -4.82
CA PHE A 134 -10.62 -4.88 -4.15
C PHE A 134 -10.51 -4.45 -2.69
N THR A 135 -9.65 -5.11 -1.89
CA THR A 135 -9.54 -4.83 -0.46
C THR A 135 -9.21 -3.36 -0.19
N LEU A 136 -8.31 -2.74 -0.97
CA LEU A 136 -8.02 -1.32 -0.81
C LEU A 136 -9.20 -0.43 -1.21
N GLY A 137 -9.99 -0.81 -2.21
CA GLY A 137 -11.23 -0.10 -2.55
C GLY A 137 -12.21 -0.05 -1.38
N GLU A 138 -12.31 -1.13 -0.61
CA GLU A 138 -13.22 -1.22 0.55
C GLU A 138 -12.74 -0.41 1.76
N ILE A 139 -11.46 -0.54 2.15
CA ILE A 139 -11.00 -0.05 3.47
C ILE A 139 -10.06 1.16 3.42
N CYS A 140 -9.63 1.61 2.23
CA CYS A 140 -8.70 2.73 2.12
C CYS A 140 -9.33 4.04 2.65
N PRO A 141 -8.54 4.87 3.37
CA PRO A 141 -8.98 6.22 3.76
C PRO A 141 -9.20 7.16 2.58
N ALA A 142 -8.71 6.81 1.39
CA ALA A 142 -8.77 7.63 0.17
C ALA A 142 -8.18 9.05 0.32
N PRO A 143 -6.92 9.19 0.80
CA PRO A 143 -6.26 10.50 0.88
C PRO A 143 -6.10 11.18 -0.49
N CYS A 144 -6.18 10.39 -1.57
CA CYS A 144 -6.19 10.87 -2.94
C CYS A 144 -7.44 11.69 -3.30
N GLU A 145 -8.58 11.46 -2.64
CA GLU A 145 -9.81 12.22 -2.84
C GLU A 145 -9.75 13.57 -2.11
N GLU A 146 -9.17 13.61 -0.91
CA GLU A 146 -9.03 14.84 -0.10
C GLU A 146 -8.17 15.92 -0.76
N ARG A 147 -7.29 15.52 -1.69
CA ARG A 147 -6.36 16.40 -2.41
C ARG A 147 -6.69 16.53 -3.89
N CYS A 148 -7.91 16.19 -4.29
CA CYS A 148 -8.31 16.21 -5.70
C CYS A 148 -8.30 17.65 -6.26
N GLY A 149 -7.41 17.91 -7.23
CA GLY A 149 -7.30 19.22 -7.89
C GLY A 149 -8.35 19.46 -8.99
N VAL A 150 -9.17 18.47 -9.34
CA VAL A 150 -10.16 18.59 -10.43
C VAL A 150 -11.46 19.23 -9.94
N LEU A 151 -11.95 18.80 -8.78
CA LEU A 151 -13.18 19.29 -8.15
C LEU A 151 -12.97 19.34 -6.62
N PRO A 152 -12.41 20.44 -6.08
CA PRO A 152 -12.09 20.53 -4.65
C PRO A 152 -13.30 20.33 -3.73
N GLU A 153 -14.47 20.84 -4.11
CA GLU A 153 -15.70 20.72 -3.32
C GLU A 153 -16.40 19.36 -3.48
N ARG A 154 -16.14 18.65 -4.57
CA ARG A 154 -16.78 17.38 -4.92
C ARG A 154 -15.75 16.45 -5.57
N PRO A 155 -14.81 15.90 -4.78
CA PRO A 155 -13.75 15.10 -5.34
C PRO A 155 -14.31 13.89 -6.08
N LEU A 156 -13.58 13.46 -7.11
CA LEU A 156 -13.90 12.23 -7.83
C LEU A 156 -13.98 11.06 -6.85
N LYS A 157 -14.95 10.16 -7.05
CA LYS A 157 -15.14 8.94 -6.25
C LYS A 157 -14.13 7.85 -6.62
N ILE A 158 -12.85 8.19 -6.51
CA ILE A 158 -11.70 7.35 -6.88
C ILE A 158 -11.75 6.00 -6.18
N ARG A 159 -12.06 5.99 -4.87
CA ARG A 159 -12.15 4.77 -4.05
C ARG A 159 -13.29 3.87 -4.50
N GLU A 160 -14.43 4.44 -4.87
CA GLU A 160 -15.60 3.68 -5.31
C GLU A 160 -15.34 3.00 -6.66
N VAL A 161 -14.77 3.73 -7.61
CA VAL A 161 -14.31 3.14 -8.88
C VAL A 161 -13.26 2.05 -8.64
N HIS A 162 -12.30 2.29 -7.76
CA HIS A 162 -11.27 1.32 -7.40
C HIS A 162 -11.88 0.02 -6.84
N ARG A 163 -12.84 0.14 -5.91
CA ARG A 163 -13.59 -0.99 -5.35
C ARG A 163 -14.33 -1.76 -6.44
N GLU A 164 -15.04 -1.05 -7.30
CA GLU A 164 -15.88 -1.66 -8.33
C GLU A 164 -15.04 -2.40 -9.39
N LEU A 165 -13.94 -1.80 -9.83
CA LEU A 165 -12.96 -2.46 -10.69
C LEU A 165 -12.41 -3.74 -10.06
N GLY A 166 -12.07 -3.70 -8.76
CA GLY A 166 -11.62 -4.87 -8.02
C GLY A 166 -12.70 -5.95 -7.93
N ARG A 167 -13.95 -5.56 -7.67
CA ARG A 167 -15.12 -6.46 -7.60
C ARG A 167 -15.36 -7.17 -8.92
N ILE A 168 -15.50 -6.43 -10.02
CA ILE A 168 -15.71 -6.97 -11.38
C ILE A 168 -14.60 -7.98 -11.72
N PHE A 169 -13.33 -7.60 -11.50
CA PHE A 169 -12.21 -8.49 -11.74
C PHE A 169 -12.30 -9.78 -10.91
N LEU A 170 -12.60 -9.67 -9.61
CA LEU A 170 -12.66 -10.84 -8.74
C LEU A 170 -13.86 -11.73 -9.04
N GLU A 171 -14.98 -11.20 -9.51
CA GLU A 171 -16.13 -12.01 -9.91
C GLU A 171 -15.81 -12.87 -11.14
N GLU A 172 -15.14 -12.28 -12.14
CA GLU A 172 -14.84 -12.93 -13.41
C GLU A 172 -13.59 -13.83 -13.37
N VAL A 173 -12.63 -13.53 -12.50
CA VAL A 173 -11.34 -14.23 -12.50
C VAL A 173 -11.48 -15.67 -12.00
N GLN A 174 -10.94 -16.61 -12.78
CA GLN A 174 -10.73 -17.99 -12.38
C GLN A 174 -9.33 -18.14 -11.77
N ILE A 175 -9.27 -18.53 -10.49
CA ILE A 175 -7.99 -18.75 -9.80
C ILE A 175 -7.34 -20.03 -10.32
N LYS A 176 -6.26 -19.88 -11.09
CA LYS A 176 -5.45 -20.97 -11.64
C LYS A 176 -3.99 -20.76 -11.26
N LYS A 177 -3.22 -21.83 -11.17
CA LYS A 177 -1.77 -21.76 -10.94
C LYS A 177 -1.09 -20.89 -12.00
N ARG A 178 -0.34 -19.87 -11.54
CA ARG A 178 0.31 -18.86 -12.40
C ARG A 178 1.81 -19.06 -12.43
N LYS A 179 2.41 -19.00 -13.62
CA LYS A 179 3.87 -18.92 -13.75
C LYS A 179 4.36 -17.50 -13.41
N PRO A 180 5.55 -17.36 -12.79
CA PRO A 180 6.23 -16.07 -12.65
C PRO A 180 6.33 -15.30 -13.97
N PHE A 181 6.47 -13.98 -13.88
CA PHE A 181 6.67 -13.15 -15.06
C PHE A 181 8.10 -13.26 -15.59
N PHE A 182 9.05 -13.53 -14.72
CA PHE A 182 10.46 -13.75 -15.03
C PHE A 182 10.82 -15.22 -14.82
N PRO A 183 11.81 -15.77 -15.54
CA PRO A 183 12.28 -17.14 -15.28
C PRO A 183 12.66 -17.32 -13.82
N GLU A 184 12.35 -18.49 -13.26
CA GLU A 184 12.72 -18.82 -11.89
C GLU A 184 14.24 -18.74 -11.70
N VAL A 185 14.65 -18.36 -10.49
CA VAL A 185 16.04 -18.30 -10.06
C VAL A 185 16.27 -19.22 -8.88
N ASN A 186 17.52 -19.62 -8.66
CA ASN A 186 17.91 -20.36 -7.45
C ASN A 186 18.04 -19.41 -6.24
N LYS A 187 16.97 -18.69 -5.93
CA LYS A 187 16.84 -17.80 -4.77
C LYS A 187 15.56 -18.11 -4.02
N LYS A 188 15.63 -18.12 -2.70
CA LYS A 188 14.54 -18.51 -1.82
C LYS A 188 14.38 -17.53 -0.67
N VAL A 189 13.15 -17.06 -0.44
CA VAL A 189 12.83 -16.07 0.60
C VAL A 189 11.73 -16.61 1.52
N ALA A 190 11.92 -16.44 2.83
CA ALA A 190 10.88 -16.71 3.83
C ALA A 190 10.11 -15.42 4.12
N VAL A 191 8.78 -15.49 4.15
CA VAL A 191 7.90 -14.39 4.55
C VAL A 191 7.14 -14.84 5.80
N ILE A 192 7.42 -14.24 6.94
CA ILE A 192 6.82 -14.55 8.23
C ILE A 192 5.65 -13.59 8.46
N GLY A 193 4.42 -14.09 8.38
CA GLY A 193 3.18 -13.34 8.43
C GLY A 193 2.47 -13.30 7.08
N GLY A 194 1.26 -13.88 7.03
CA GLY A 194 0.37 -13.95 5.88
C GLY A 194 -0.61 -12.79 5.77
N GLY A 195 -0.32 -11.65 6.40
CA GLY A 195 -1.09 -10.42 6.30
C GLY A 195 -0.79 -9.61 5.04
N ILE A 196 -1.48 -8.47 4.86
CA ILE A 196 -1.42 -7.65 3.64
C ILE A 196 0.00 -7.25 3.21
N ALA A 197 0.89 -6.94 4.16
CA ALA A 197 2.28 -6.58 3.87
C ALA A 197 3.08 -7.80 3.36
N GLY A 198 2.99 -8.94 4.05
CA GLY A 198 3.67 -10.17 3.66
C GLY A 198 3.18 -10.72 2.32
N LEU A 199 1.87 -10.70 2.09
CA LEU A 199 1.26 -11.05 0.81
C LEU A 199 1.72 -10.13 -0.33
N THR A 200 1.86 -8.82 -0.06
CA THR A 200 2.41 -7.87 -1.03
C THR A 200 3.85 -8.20 -1.41
N VAL A 201 4.68 -8.51 -0.40
CA VAL A 201 6.08 -8.92 -0.63
C VAL A 201 6.13 -10.21 -1.46
N ALA A 202 5.37 -11.22 -1.04
CA ALA A 202 5.31 -12.52 -1.70
C ALA A 202 4.88 -12.39 -3.17
N TYR A 203 3.84 -11.60 -3.45
CA TYR A 203 3.39 -11.31 -4.81
C TYR A 203 4.53 -10.81 -5.71
N TYR A 204 5.23 -9.76 -5.27
CA TYR A 204 6.26 -9.12 -6.08
C TYR A 204 7.50 -10.00 -6.25
N LEU A 205 7.97 -10.66 -5.18
CA LEU A 205 9.10 -11.59 -5.24
C LEU A 205 8.79 -12.80 -6.13
N ALA A 206 7.63 -13.41 -5.95
CA ALA A 206 7.22 -14.56 -6.75
C ALA A 206 7.06 -14.19 -8.23
N SER A 207 6.47 -13.03 -8.53
CA SER A 207 6.34 -12.54 -9.90
C SER A 207 7.71 -12.34 -10.58
N ALA A 208 8.75 -12.01 -9.81
CA ALA A 208 10.14 -11.84 -10.25
C ALA A 208 10.92 -13.17 -10.36
N GLY A 209 10.29 -14.32 -10.09
CA GLY A 209 10.88 -15.66 -10.22
C GLY A 209 11.61 -16.16 -8.98
N VAL A 210 11.47 -15.48 -7.83
CA VAL A 210 12.04 -15.92 -6.54
C VAL A 210 11.11 -16.95 -5.90
N LYS A 211 11.64 -18.02 -5.30
CA LYS A 211 10.81 -18.97 -4.53
C LYS A 211 10.44 -18.35 -3.18
N VAL A 212 9.16 -18.36 -2.83
CA VAL A 212 8.66 -17.74 -1.60
C VAL A 212 7.94 -18.76 -0.74
N ASP A 213 8.35 -18.87 0.52
CA ASP A 213 7.62 -19.63 1.54
C ASP A 213 6.97 -18.63 2.50
N ILE A 214 5.64 -18.65 2.58
CA ILE A 214 4.86 -17.85 3.53
C ILE A 214 4.56 -18.69 4.75
N PHE A 215 4.93 -18.21 5.93
CA PHE A 215 4.61 -18.82 7.22
C PHE A 215 3.57 -17.96 7.94
N GLU A 216 2.39 -18.53 8.18
CA GLU A 216 1.29 -17.88 8.88
C GLU A 216 0.96 -18.69 10.14
N ARG A 217 0.87 -18.00 11.28
CA ARG A 217 0.56 -18.60 12.57
C ARG A 217 -0.89 -19.08 12.63
N GLU A 218 -1.81 -18.30 12.07
CA GLU A 218 -3.23 -18.62 12.04
C GLU A 218 -3.53 -19.70 10.98
N LYS A 219 -4.74 -20.26 11.02
CA LYS A 219 -5.19 -21.28 10.05
C LYS A 219 -5.44 -20.72 8.64
N GLU A 220 -5.63 -19.41 8.53
CA GLU A 220 -5.94 -18.72 7.28
C GLU A 220 -5.04 -17.48 7.10
N LEU A 221 -4.72 -17.18 5.84
CA LEU A 221 -4.05 -15.94 5.45
C LEU A 221 -4.98 -14.72 5.61
N GLY A 222 -4.42 -13.52 5.58
CA GLY A 222 -5.16 -12.25 5.61
C GLY A 222 -4.89 -11.40 6.85
N GLY A 223 -4.41 -11.99 7.94
CA GLY A 223 -4.08 -11.27 9.17
C GLY A 223 -5.26 -10.43 9.68
N ILE A 224 -5.03 -9.12 9.91
CA ILE A 224 -6.07 -8.20 10.39
C ILE A 224 -7.27 -8.10 9.43
N LEU A 225 -7.09 -8.40 8.14
CA LEU A 225 -8.20 -8.40 7.17
C LEU A 225 -9.29 -9.39 7.54
N ASN A 226 -8.98 -10.48 8.26
CA ASN A 226 -9.98 -11.43 8.74
C ASN A 226 -10.83 -10.89 9.90
N VAL A 227 -10.36 -9.84 10.60
CA VAL A 227 -11.01 -9.28 11.79
C VAL A 227 -11.89 -8.06 11.48
N ILE A 228 -11.63 -7.38 10.35
CA ILE A 228 -12.45 -6.23 9.92
C ILE A 228 -13.93 -6.66 9.79
N PRO A 229 -14.94 -5.89 10.23
CA PRO A 229 -16.33 -6.32 10.09
C PRO A 229 -16.81 -6.48 8.65
N ASP A 230 -17.78 -7.37 8.41
CA ASP A 230 -18.30 -7.69 7.06
C ASP A 230 -18.97 -6.50 6.37
N PHE A 231 -19.56 -5.57 7.14
CA PHE A 231 -20.13 -4.34 6.60
C PHE A 231 -19.07 -3.36 6.04
N LYS A 232 -17.78 -3.61 6.28
CA LYS A 232 -16.65 -2.85 5.72
C LYS A 232 -15.86 -3.61 4.67
N LEU A 233 -15.83 -4.94 4.71
CA LEU A 233 -14.99 -5.74 3.84
C LEU A 233 -15.62 -7.11 3.59
N ASN A 234 -16.07 -7.34 2.36
CA ASN A 234 -16.57 -8.64 1.94
C ASN A 234 -15.46 -9.70 2.03
N LYS A 235 -15.63 -10.66 2.95
CA LYS A 235 -14.64 -11.71 3.23
C LYS A 235 -14.46 -12.69 2.10
N GLU A 236 -15.52 -13.01 1.37
CA GLU A 236 -15.48 -13.95 0.27
C GLU A 236 -14.59 -13.41 -0.86
N LEU A 237 -14.84 -12.18 -1.29
CA LEU A 237 -14.02 -11.52 -2.31
C LEU A 237 -12.59 -11.26 -1.81
N MET A 238 -12.41 -10.86 -0.56
CA MET A 238 -11.07 -10.71 0.03
C MET A 238 -10.30 -12.04 0.03
N LYS A 239 -10.92 -13.16 0.40
CA LYS A 239 -10.29 -14.50 0.34
C LYS A 239 -9.96 -14.89 -1.10
N LYS A 240 -10.84 -14.59 -2.07
CA LYS A 240 -10.58 -14.80 -3.51
C LYS A 240 -9.41 -13.95 -4.02
N GLU A 241 -9.28 -12.72 -3.54
CA GLU A 241 -8.14 -11.84 -3.83
C GLU A 241 -6.82 -12.41 -3.29
N ILE A 242 -6.81 -12.89 -2.04
CA ILE A 242 -5.63 -13.56 -1.46
C ILE A 242 -5.27 -14.82 -2.24
N ALA A 243 -6.27 -15.61 -2.66
CA ALA A 243 -6.04 -16.78 -3.49
C ALA A 243 -5.43 -16.40 -4.85
N PHE A 244 -5.87 -15.29 -5.46
CA PHE A 244 -5.25 -14.77 -6.69
C PHE A 244 -3.79 -14.36 -6.46
N ILE A 245 -3.50 -13.63 -5.38
CA ILE A 245 -2.15 -13.18 -5.02
C ILE A 245 -1.19 -14.36 -4.83
N THR A 246 -1.67 -15.41 -4.14
CA THR A 246 -0.87 -16.60 -3.79
C THR A 246 -0.86 -17.69 -4.86
N SER A 247 -1.57 -17.49 -5.98
CA SER A 247 -1.69 -18.50 -7.04
C SER A 247 -0.42 -18.72 -7.87
N PHE A 248 0.67 -17.98 -7.64
CA PHE A 248 1.95 -18.24 -8.30
C PHE A 248 2.52 -19.61 -7.88
N VAL A 249 3.02 -20.39 -8.85
CA VAL A 249 3.51 -21.76 -8.63
C VAL A 249 4.73 -21.86 -7.71
N ASN A 250 5.47 -20.77 -7.58
CA ASN A 250 6.66 -20.63 -6.74
C ASN A 250 6.36 -19.99 -5.37
N ILE A 251 5.08 -19.85 -5.00
CA ILE A 251 4.66 -19.54 -3.63
C ILE A 251 4.25 -20.85 -2.96
N ARG A 252 4.77 -21.09 -1.75
CA ARG A 252 4.29 -22.12 -0.84
C ARG A 252 3.76 -21.47 0.42
N VAL A 253 2.65 -21.97 0.93
CA VAL A 253 1.96 -21.43 2.10
C VAL A 253 1.94 -22.48 3.19
N PHE A 254 2.40 -22.10 4.39
CA PHE A 254 2.37 -22.90 5.60
C PHE A 254 1.51 -22.15 6.63
N THR A 255 0.26 -22.57 6.81
CA THR A 255 -0.64 -22.06 7.85
C THR A 255 -0.53 -22.89 9.12
N GLY A 256 -0.94 -22.35 10.27
CA GLY A 256 -0.71 -23.00 11.57
C GLY A 256 0.76 -23.12 11.96
N ALA A 257 1.65 -22.38 11.29
CA ALA A 257 3.09 -22.46 11.45
C ALA A 257 3.61 -21.22 12.19
N GLU A 258 3.80 -21.35 13.50
CA GLU A 258 4.40 -20.30 14.32
C GLU A 258 5.93 -20.36 14.25
N ILE A 259 6.54 -19.30 13.75
CA ILE A 259 8.01 -19.17 13.66
C ILE A 259 8.52 -18.37 14.85
N LYS A 260 9.25 -19.02 15.76
CA LYS A 260 9.83 -18.40 16.98
C LYS A 260 11.33 -18.07 16.86
N SER A 261 12.00 -18.60 15.84
CA SER A 261 13.42 -18.38 15.58
C SER A 261 13.66 -18.19 14.08
N LEU A 262 14.73 -17.48 13.72
CA LEU A 262 15.03 -17.16 12.33
C LEU A 262 15.15 -18.44 11.48
N PRO A 263 14.35 -18.59 10.40
CA PRO A 263 14.38 -19.80 9.59
C PRO A 263 15.68 -19.89 8.77
N LYS A 264 16.30 -21.07 8.77
CA LYS A 264 17.55 -21.35 8.04
C LYS A 264 17.27 -21.79 6.59
N GLY A 265 18.26 -21.63 5.71
CA GLY A 265 18.18 -22.09 4.31
C GLY A 265 17.43 -21.14 3.37
N TYR A 266 17.38 -19.86 3.70
CA TYR A 266 16.80 -18.79 2.88
C TYR A 266 17.87 -17.73 2.58
N ASP A 267 17.84 -17.16 1.37
CA ASP A 267 18.72 -16.04 1.00
C ASP A 267 18.30 -14.73 1.67
N ALA A 268 17.02 -14.60 2.05
CA ALA A 268 16.48 -13.48 2.80
C ALA A 268 15.26 -13.89 3.63
N VAL A 269 15.01 -13.18 4.73
CA VAL A 269 13.82 -13.37 5.57
C VAL A 269 13.08 -12.06 5.71
N VAL A 270 11.77 -12.07 5.48
CA VAL A 270 10.91 -10.90 5.61
C VAL A 270 9.94 -11.13 6.77
N VAL A 271 9.99 -10.26 7.76
CA VAL A 271 9.14 -10.28 8.95
C VAL A 271 8.00 -9.29 8.75
N ALA A 272 6.81 -9.83 8.53
CA ALA A 272 5.57 -9.11 8.28
C ALA A 272 4.47 -9.51 9.28
N THR A 273 4.88 -9.78 10.53
CA THR A 273 4.00 -10.28 11.61
C THR A 273 3.02 -9.25 12.15
N GLY A 274 3.20 -7.96 11.82
CA GLY A 274 2.36 -6.86 12.30
C GLY A 274 2.63 -6.48 13.75
N SER A 275 1.73 -5.69 14.33
CA SER A 275 1.70 -5.37 15.78
C SER A 275 0.59 -6.20 16.43
N GLN A 276 0.96 -7.28 17.11
CA GLN A 276 0.02 -8.31 17.58
C GLN A 276 -0.39 -8.14 19.05
N LYS A 277 0.45 -7.50 19.88
CA LYS A 277 0.22 -7.42 21.32
C LYS A 277 -0.75 -6.29 21.62
N GLU A 278 -1.96 -6.61 22.08
CA GLU A 278 -2.95 -5.62 22.52
C GLU A 278 -2.45 -4.90 23.78
N LYS A 279 -2.58 -3.57 23.80
CA LYS A 279 -2.20 -2.77 24.96
C LYS A 279 -3.24 -2.90 26.07
N GLU A 280 -2.74 -3.10 27.29
CA GLU A 280 -3.58 -3.22 28.48
C GLU A 280 -3.92 -1.84 29.07
N LEU A 281 -5.07 -1.72 29.71
CA LEU A 281 -5.44 -0.52 30.47
C LEU A 281 -4.59 -0.46 31.75
N SER A 282 -3.64 0.47 31.79
CA SER A 282 -2.80 0.71 32.98
C SER A 282 -3.52 1.58 34.03
N ILE A 283 -4.65 1.09 34.55
CA ILE A 283 -5.45 1.77 35.58
C ILE A 283 -5.84 0.80 36.71
N PRO A 284 -6.04 1.29 37.95
CA PRO A 284 -6.54 0.49 39.06
C PRO A 284 -7.83 -0.24 38.67
N THR A 285 -7.85 -1.54 38.91
CA THR A 285 -8.93 -2.43 38.51
C THR A 285 -9.26 -3.38 39.66
N SER A 286 -10.52 -3.40 40.11
CA SER A 286 -10.96 -4.36 41.15
C SER A 286 -11.14 -5.78 40.57
N ARG A 287 -11.37 -6.80 41.42
CA ARG A 287 -11.46 -8.19 40.94
C ARG A 287 -12.72 -8.41 40.08
N SER A 288 -12.50 -8.88 38.85
CA SER A 288 -13.49 -9.42 37.88
C SER A 288 -14.30 -8.45 36.98
N PRO A 289 -13.73 -7.40 36.36
CA PRO A 289 -14.43 -6.67 35.29
C PRO A 289 -14.51 -7.51 34.01
N LYS A 290 -15.60 -7.37 33.25
CA LYS A 290 -15.78 -8.01 31.94
C LYS A 290 -15.02 -7.26 30.85
N ILE A 291 -13.70 -7.30 30.92
CA ILE A 291 -12.82 -6.72 29.90
C ILE A 291 -12.65 -7.70 28.76
N ILE A 292 -12.93 -7.26 27.53
CA ILE A 292 -12.72 -8.03 26.31
C ILE A 292 -11.83 -7.22 25.37
N TYR A 293 -10.71 -7.79 24.96
CA TYR A 293 -9.81 -7.13 24.02
C TYR A 293 -10.44 -7.00 22.61
N PRO A 294 -10.16 -5.91 21.88
CA PRO A 294 -10.87 -5.58 20.65
C PRO A 294 -10.76 -6.63 19.54
N LEU A 295 -9.62 -7.28 19.33
CA LEU A 295 -9.53 -8.33 18.31
C LEU A 295 -10.36 -9.57 18.69
N SER A 296 -10.33 -9.94 19.97
CA SER A 296 -11.13 -11.05 20.48
C SER A 296 -12.62 -10.75 20.36
N PHE A 297 -13.01 -9.51 20.68
CA PHE A 297 -14.38 -9.00 20.53
C PHE A 297 -14.84 -9.07 19.06
N LEU A 298 -14.03 -8.59 18.12
CA LEU A 298 -14.41 -8.56 16.70
C LEU A 298 -14.45 -9.95 16.07
N ARG A 299 -13.59 -10.88 16.51
CA ARG A 299 -13.59 -12.27 16.03
C ARG A 299 -14.80 -13.04 16.52
N ASN A 300 -15.13 -12.92 17.80
CA ASN A 300 -16.21 -13.63 18.46
C ASN A 300 -16.99 -12.67 19.37
N PRO A 301 -17.85 -11.81 18.80
CA PRO A 301 -18.61 -10.86 19.60
C PRO A 301 -19.53 -11.61 20.56
N PRO A 302 -19.64 -11.17 21.83
CA PRO A 302 -20.58 -11.77 22.78
C PRO A 302 -22.03 -11.46 22.37
N LYS A 303 -23.02 -11.93 23.14
CA LYS A 303 -24.42 -11.47 22.96
C LYS A 303 -24.51 -10.00 23.40
N LEU A 304 -24.86 -9.11 22.47
CA LEU A 304 -24.83 -7.65 22.65
C LEU A 304 -26.21 -7.00 22.76
N GLU A 305 -27.29 -7.71 22.44
CA GLU A 305 -28.65 -7.19 22.48
C GLU A 305 -29.01 -6.66 23.89
N GLY A 306 -29.38 -5.37 23.97
CA GLY A 306 -29.68 -4.69 25.23
C GLY A 306 -28.48 -4.49 26.16
N LYS A 307 -27.25 -4.76 25.69
CA LYS A 307 -26.02 -4.63 26.47
C LYS A 307 -25.31 -3.33 26.18
N ARG A 308 -24.67 -2.77 27.20
CA ARG A 308 -23.84 -1.57 27.07
C ARG A 308 -22.36 -1.94 26.97
N VAL A 309 -21.74 -1.54 25.87
CA VAL A 309 -20.30 -1.70 25.63
C VAL A 309 -19.62 -0.34 25.74
N VAL A 310 -18.69 -0.24 26.68
CA VAL A 310 -17.80 0.92 26.81
C VAL A 310 -16.51 0.61 26.05
N VAL A 311 -16.18 1.45 25.07
CA VAL A 311 -14.97 1.33 24.25
C VAL A 311 -14.03 2.47 24.62
N VAL A 312 -12.79 2.15 25.00
CA VAL A 312 -11.76 3.15 25.31
C VAL A 312 -10.79 3.26 24.15
N GLY A 313 -10.82 4.38 23.43
CA GLY A 313 -9.98 4.62 22.26
C GLY A 313 -10.69 5.37 21.13
N ALA A 314 -9.94 5.81 20.13
CA ALA A 314 -10.46 6.57 18.98
C ALA A 314 -9.76 6.23 17.66
N GLY A 315 -9.31 4.98 17.49
CA GLY A 315 -8.81 4.44 16.23
C GLY A 315 -9.88 3.65 15.48
N ASP A 316 -9.59 3.22 14.25
CA ASP A 316 -10.53 2.46 13.42
C ASP A 316 -11.09 1.22 14.14
N THR A 317 -10.25 0.50 14.88
CA THR A 317 -10.68 -0.67 15.69
C THR A 317 -11.72 -0.32 16.75
N ALA A 318 -11.62 0.86 17.39
CA ALA A 318 -12.59 1.31 18.40
C ALA A 318 -13.97 1.52 17.77
N PHE A 319 -14.00 2.16 16.59
CA PHE A 319 -15.24 2.40 15.86
C PHE A 319 -15.80 1.12 15.24
N ASP A 320 -14.97 0.16 14.85
CA ASP A 320 -15.43 -1.15 14.38
C ASP A 320 -16.15 -1.91 15.50
N VAL A 321 -15.58 -1.94 16.72
CA VAL A 321 -16.23 -2.52 17.91
C VAL A 321 -17.55 -1.81 18.22
N ALA A 322 -17.55 -0.46 18.19
CA ALA A 322 -18.74 0.32 18.50
C ALA A 322 -19.87 0.09 17.48
N ARG A 323 -19.56 0.05 16.19
CA ARG A 323 -20.55 -0.19 15.13
C ARG A 323 -21.07 -1.62 15.13
N VAL A 324 -20.21 -2.62 15.37
CA VAL A 324 -20.67 -4.01 15.59
C VAL A 324 -21.65 -4.06 16.75
N THR A 325 -21.35 -3.39 17.86
CA THR A 325 -22.23 -3.34 19.04
C THR A 325 -23.61 -2.78 18.70
N VAL A 326 -23.66 -1.61 18.06
CA VAL A 326 -24.94 -0.97 17.74
C VAL A 326 -25.75 -1.79 16.74
N ARG A 327 -25.09 -2.34 15.71
CA ARG A 327 -25.74 -3.21 14.71
C ARG A 327 -26.25 -4.52 15.29
N SER A 328 -25.72 -4.96 16.44
CA SER A 328 -26.19 -6.11 17.20
C SER A 328 -27.23 -5.77 18.28
N GLY A 329 -27.78 -4.55 18.28
CA GLY A 329 -28.83 -4.12 19.22
C GLY A 329 -28.30 -3.72 20.60
N GLY A 330 -26.99 -3.47 20.74
CA GLY A 330 -26.36 -2.96 21.96
C GLY A 330 -26.19 -1.44 21.96
N GLU A 331 -25.88 -0.89 23.14
CA GLU A 331 -25.49 0.51 23.32
C GLU A 331 -23.97 0.62 23.30
N ALA A 332 -23.42 1.43 22.38
CA ALA A 332 -21.97 1.67 22.31
C ALA A 332 -21.60 3.08 22.77
N LEU A 333 -20.72 3.16 23.77
CA LEU A 333 -20.17 4.41 24.30
C LEU A 333 -18.66 4.42 24.09
N VAL A 334 -18.18 5.32 23.23
CA VAL A 334 -16.75 5.48 22.92
C VAL A 334 -16.18 6.62 23.76
N PHE A 335 -15.16 6.35 24.55
CA PHE A 335 -14.45 7.33 25.36
C PHE A 335 -13.03 7.56 24.83
N TYR A 336 -12.69 8.83 24.61
CA TYR A 336 -11.39 9.25 24.15
C TYR A 336 -10.80 10.36 25.03
N ARG A 337 -9.51 10.20 25.34
CA ARG A 337 -8.77 11.14 26.20
C ARG A 337 -8.47 12.48 25.54
N GLY A 338 -8.40 12.54 24.21
CA GLY A 338 -8.03 13.74 23.46
C GLY A 338 -9.24 14.45 22.90
N GLU A 339 -8.98 15.49 22.09
CA GLU A 339 -10.00 16.28 21.43
C GLU A 339 -10.59 15.58 20.19
N VAL A 340 -11.75 16.05 19.71
CA VAL A 340 -12.41 15.54 18.48
C VAL A 340 -11.46 15.60 17.27
N LYS A 341 -10.69 16.69 17.12
CA LYS A 341 -9.74 16.88 16.01
C LYS A 341 -8.58 15.86 16.01
N GLU A 342 -8.34 15.20 17.13
CA GLU A 342 -7.26 14.23 17.33
C GLU A 342 -7.73 12.78 17.19
N ILE A 343 -9.01 12.55 16.87
CA ILE A 343 -9.53 11.22 16.56
C ILE A 343 -8.76 10.67 15.35
N ARG A 344 -8.18 9.48 15.53
CA ARG A 344 -7.33 8.84 14.52
C ARG A 344 -8.11 8.04 13.48
N ALA A 345 -9.31 7.59 13.87
CA ALA A 345 -10.21 6.91 12.96
C ALA A 345 -10.60 7.83 11.79
N GLN A 346 -10.91 7.22 10.66
CA GLN A 346 -11.30 7.99 9.47
C GLN A 346 -12.59 8.78 9.74
N GLN A 347 -12.59 10.07 9.42
CA GLN A 347 -13.71 10.98 9.73
C GLN A 347 -15.06 10.50 9.17
N ARG A 348 -15.05 9.87 7.99
CA ARG A 348 -16.25 9.25 7.40
C ARG A 348 -16.80 8.08 8.23
N GLU A 349 -15.92 7.31 8.87
CA GLU A 349 -16.28 6.15 9.69
C GLU A 349 -16.85 6.63 11.02
N VAL A 350 -16.26 7.69 11.60
CA VAL A 350 -16.77 8.37 12.79
C VAL A 350 -18.17 8.92 12.52
N ALA A 351 -18.35 9.66 11.42
CA ALA A 351 -19.64 10.23 11.04
C ALA A 351 -20.70 9.14 10.81
N THR A 352 -20.34 8.03 10.15
CA THR A 352 -21.24 6.88 9.97
C THR A 352 -21.58 6.23 11.31
N ALA A 353 -20.62 6.04 12.20
CA ALA A 353 -20.85 5.46 13.53
C ALA A 353 -21.82 6.30 14.37
N ILE A 354 -21.66 7.62 14.37
CA ILE A 354 -22.55 8.55 15.08
C ILE A 354 -23.97 8.47 14.49
N LYS A 355 -24.11 8.43 13.16
CA LYS A 355 -25.41 8.24 12.49
C LYS A 355 -26.07 6.91 12.83
N GLU A 356 -25.27 5.86 13.04
CA GLU A 356 -25.76 4.54 13.48
C GLU A 356 -26.21 4.55 14.95
N GLY A 357 -25.80 5.53 15.76
CA GLY A 357 -26.20 5.67 17.17
C GLY A 357 -25.06 5.55 18.18
N VAL A 358 -23.80 5.47 17.73
CA VAL A 358 -22.63 5.45 18.61
C VAL A 358 -22.47 6.80 19.31
N ARG A 359 -22.36 6.80 20.64
CA ARG A 359 -22.08 8.02 21.41
C ARG A 359 -20.59 8.15 21.66
N VAL A 360 -20.03 9.32 21.37
CA VAL A 360 -18.58 9.59 21.48
C VAL A 360 -18.34 10.69 22.51
N TYR A 361 -17.53 10.41 23.51
CA TYR A 361 -17.11 11.33 24.57
C TYR A 361 -15.61 11.61 24.41
N THR A 362 -15.25 12.88 24.31
CA THR A 362 -13.86 13.33 24.16
C THR A 362 -13.40 14.08 25.40
N ASN A 363 -12.09 14.33 25.54
CA ASN A 363 -11.49 14.89 26.76
C ASN A 363 -11.80 14.07 28.03
N CYS A 364 -12.03 12.77 27.86
CA CYS A 364 -12.40 11.83 28.91
C CYS A 364 -11.33 10.75 29.03
N ARG A 365 -10.54 10.80 30.11
CA ARG A 365 -9.54 9.74 30.41
C ARG A 365 -10.11 8.73 31.41
N PRO A 366 -9.85 7.42 31.24
CA PRO A 366 -10.21 6.44 32.25
C PRO A 366 -9.31 6.62 33.49
N VAL A 367 -9.89 6.45 34.68
CA VAL A 367 -9.22 6.66 35.98
C VAL A 367 -9.16 5.35 36.77
N SER A 368 -10.28 4.66 36.94
CA SER A 368 -10.33 3.34 37.61
C SER A 368 -11.49 2.50 37.07
N VAL A 369 -11.42 1.19 37.30
CA VAL A 369 -12.50 0.23 37.03
C VAL A 369 -12.88 -0.48 38.33
N GLU A 370 -14.14 -0.35 38.71
CA GLU A 370 -14.67 -0.90 39.96
C GLU A 370 -15.93 -1.73 39.65
N GLY A 371 -15.78 -3.05 39.66
CA GLY A 371 -16.84 -3.97 39.26
C GLY A 371 -17.27 -3.73 37.80
N ASN A 372 -18.53 -3.40 37.60
CA ASN A 372 -19.11 -3.09 36.29
C ASN A 372 -19.24 -1.57 36.03
N LYS A 373 -18.43 -0.75 36.72
CA LYS A 373 -18.36 0.70 36.52
C LYS A 373 -16.96 1.12 36.10
N VAL A 374 -16.86 2.00 35.12
CA VAL A 374 -15.62 2.71 34.80
C VAL A 374 -15.74 4.16 35.24
N ASN A 375 -14.78 4.61 36.03
CA ASN A 375 -14.62 6.01 36.40
C ASN A 375 -13.77 6.70 35.34
N PHE A 376 -14.35 7.69 34.66
CA PHE A 376 -13.64 8.61 33.78
C PHE A 376 -13.50 9.98 34.44
N SER A 377 -12.58 10.80 33.95
CA SER A 377 -12.44 12.20 34.40
C SER A 377 -13.69 13.06 34.19
N CYS A 378 -14.60 12.62 33.32
CA CYS A 378 -15.83 13.33 32.95
C CYS A 378 -17.09 12.68 33.53
N GLY A 379 -16.95 11.65 34.37
CA GLY A 379 -18.08 10.96 35.01
C GLY A 379 -17.89 9.44 35.10
N THR A 380 -18.82 8.78 35.77
CA THR A 380 -18.85 7.33 35.97
C THR A 380 -19.90 6.69 35.10
N VAL A 381 -19.59 5.54 34.50
CA VAL A 381 -20.49 4.83 33.59
C VAL A 381 -20.52 3.34 33.89
N ASP A 382 -21.71 2.78 34.05
CA ASP A 382 -21.93 1.33 34.12
C ASP A 382 -21.69 0.69 32.74
N PHE A 383 -21.21 -0.55 32.70
CA PHE A 383 -20.99 -1.31 31.46
C PHE A 383 -21.30 -2.80 31.65
N ASP A 384 -21.70 -3.48 30.57
CA ASP A 384 -21.70 -4.95 30.51
C ASP A 384 -20.36 -5.49 29.99
N TYR A 385 -19.75 -4.79 29.04
CA TYR A 385 -18.42 -5.11 28.51
C TYR A 385 -17.54 -3.86 28.37
N LEU A 386 -16.26 -3.98 28.73
CA LEU A 386 -15.26 -2.93 28.56
C LEU A 386 -14.23 -3.37 27.50
N VAL A 387 -14.05 -2.57 26.46
CA VAL A 387 -13.15 -2.87 25.34
C VAL A 387 -12.02 -1.83 25.26
N PRO A 388 -10.78 -2.18 25.65
CA PRO A 388 -9.63 -1.29 25.53
C PRO A 388 -9.06 -1.30 24.11
N ALA A 389 -9.51 -0.37 23.27
CA ALA A 389 -9.03 -0.16 21.90
C ALA A 389 -7.93 0.92 21.83
N ILE A 390 -6.92 0.80 22.70
CA ILE A 390 -5.86 1.80 22.89
C ILE A 390 -4.58 1.53 22.07
N GLY A 391 -4.61 0.48 21.23
CA GLY A 391 -3.60 0.17 20.24
C GLY A 391 -2.83 -1.11 20.50
N PHE A 392 -1.85 -1.35 19.63
CA PHE A 392 -1.08 -2.58 19.59
C PHE A 392 0.41 -2.29 19.66
N GLU A 393 1.17 -3.29 20.11
CA GLU A 393 2.63 -3.27 20.18
C GLU A 393 3.25 -4.35 19.32
N LYS A 394 4.48 -4.08 18.88
CA LYS A 394 5.33 -5.03 18.19
C LYS A 394 5.77 -6.11 19.16
N ASP A 395 5.95 -7.32 18.64
CA ASP A 395 6.55 -8.41 19.39
C ASP A 395 8.07 -8.23 19.47
N LYS A 396 8.54 -7.51 20.50
CA LYS A 396 9.96 -7.23 20.71
C LYS A 396 10.78 -8.49 20.97
N GLU A 397 10.18 -9.52 21.59
CA GLU A 397 10.85 -10.78 21.90
C GLU A 397 11.14 -11.54 20.61
N LEU A 398 10.16 -11.60 19.71
CA LEU A 398 10.34 -12.19 18.38
C LEU A 398 11.39 -11.45 17.55
N LEU A 399 11.35 -10.12 17.54
CA LEU A 399 12.35 -9.31 16.83
C LEU A 399 13.77 -9.58 17.37
N LYS A 400 13.92 -9.65 18.69
CA LYS A 400 15.20 -9.99 19.33
C LYS A 400 15.63 -11.42 18.99
N ALA A 401 14.71 -12.39 18.94
CA ALA A 401 14.99 -13.76 18.54
C ALA A 401 15.45 -13.88 17.06
N PHE A 402 15.09 -12.92 16.22
CA PHE A 402 15.58 -12.81 14.84
C PHE A 402 16.86 -11.98 14.71
N GLY A 403 17.42 -11.52 15.84
CA GLY A 403 18.67 -10.75 15.86
C GLY A 403 18.52 -9.34 15.28
N ILE A 404 17.33 -8.76 15.35
CA ILE A 404 17.06 -7.40 14.83
C ILE A 404 16.58 -6.46 15.93
N SER A 405 17.10 -5.24 15.89
CA SER A 405 16.76 -4.18 16.85
C SER A 405 15.33 -3.66 16.69
N GLY A 406 14.77 -3.75 15.48
CA GLY A 406 13.48 -3.14 15.12
C GLY A 406 13.55 -1.64 14.81
N GLU A 407 14.73 -1.03 14.88
CA GLU A 407 14.97 0.38 14.55
C GLU A 407 15.19 0.59 13.04
N ARG A 408 15.85 -0.37 12.39
CA ARG A 408 16.08 -0.40 10.95
C ARG A 408 15.08 -1.34 10.28
N PHE A 409 14.66 -0.99 9.07
CA PHE A 409 13.77 -1.85 8.28
C PHE A 409 14.51 -3.05 7.66
N TYR A 410 15.84 -3.06 7.73
CA TYR A 410 16.71 -4.12 7.21
C TYR A 410 17.98 -4.24 8.06
N GLU A 411 18.32 -5.48 8.42
CA GLU A 411 19.52 -5.82 9.18
C GLU A 411 19.88 -7.31 8.92
N ASN A 412 21.12 -7.59 8.54
CA ASN A 412 21.66 -8.96 8.38
C ASN A 412 20.83 -9.92 7.50
N GLY A 413 20.31 -9.46 6.36
CA GLY A 413 19.48 -10.31 5.48
C GLY A 413 18.03 -10.48 5.95
N VAL A 414 17.64 -9.80 7.03
CA VAL A 414 16.29 -9.78 7.59
C VAL A 414 15.65 -8.42 7.34
N TYR A 415 14.41 -8.42 6.83
CA TYR A 415 13.67 -7.23 6.46
C TYR A 415 12.39 -7.14 7.28
N LEU A 416 11.99 -5.94 7.68
CA LEU A 416 10.73 -5.68 8.37
C LEU A 416 9.74 -5.01 7.42
N ALA A 417 8.51 -5.51 7.37
CA ALA A 417 7.46 -4.98 6.51
C ALA A 417 6.17 -4.64 7.29
N GLY A 418 5.48 -3.60 6.83
CA GLY A 418 4.20 -3.17 7.39
C GLY A 418 4.31 -2.79 8.88
N ASP A 419 3.31 -3.19 9.65
CA ASP A 419 3.16 -2.78 11.04
C ASP A 419 4.23 -3.39 11.98
N ALA A 420 4.91 -4.47 11.56
CA ALA A 420 6.08 -4.97 12.28
C ALA A 420 7.23 -3.94 12.31
N PHE A 421 7.34 -3.11 11.25
CA PHE A 421 8.33 -2.04 11.18
C PHE A 421 7.78 -0.70 11.69
N LYS A 422 6.66 -0.23 11.15
CA LYS A 422 6.16 1.14 11.42
C LYS A 422 5.26 1.24 12.65
N GLY A 423 4.82 0.12 13.20
CA GLY A 423 3.65 0.12 14.08
C GLY A 423 2.36 0.26 13.26
N MET A 424 1.22 0.34 13.95
CA MET A 424 -0.09 0.40 13.30
C MET A 424 -0.18 1.47 12.22
N SER A 425 -0.62 1.07 11.04
CA SER A 425 -0.82 1.95 9.90
C SER A 425 -2.06 1.52 9.10
N THR A 426 -2.32 2.21 7.98
CA THR A 426 -3.43 1.84 7.09
C THR A 426 -3.01 0.72 6.13
N ALA A 427 -3.97 -0.06 5.64
CA ALA A 427 -3.73 -1.13 4.67
C ALA A 427 -2.92 -0.67 3.44
N VAL A 428 -3.21 0.54 2.91
CA VAL A 428 -2.47 1.13 1.78
C VAL A 428 -1.01 1.45 2.12
N ASN A 429 -0.70 1.83 3.37
CA ASN A 429 0.67 2.02 3.84
C ASN A 429 1.39 0.66 4.00
N ALA A 430 0.71 -0.36 4.52
CA ALA A 430 1.28 -1.69 4.61
C ALA A 430 1.64 -2.27 3.22
N VAL A 431 0.82 -2.00 2.19
CA VAL A 431 1.12 -2.33 0.79
C VAL A 431 2.32 -1.55 0.26
N LYS A 432 2.39 -0.23 0.51
CA LYS A 432 3.55 0.60 0.16
C LYS A 432 4.85 0.02 0.72
N GLU A 433 4.86 -0.29 2.02
CA GLU A 433 6.06 -0.78 2.70
C GLU A 433 6.41 -2.20 2.24
N GLY A 434 5.42 -3.08 2.03
CA GLY A 434 5.65 -4.40 1.44
C GLY A 434 6.26 -4.32 0.03
N ARG A 435 5.79 -3.39 -0.82
CA ARG A 435 6.36 -3.16 -2.16
C ARG A 435 7.81 -2.67 -2.08
N LYS A 436 8.11 -1.73 -1.17
CA LYS A 436 9.48 -1.23 -0.95
C LYS A 436 10.42 -2.33 -0.46
N VAL A 437 9.96 -3.16 0.47
CA VAL A 437 10.74 -4.30 0.97
C VAL A 437 11.01 -5.30 -0.16
N ALA A 438 10.01 -5.62 -0.99
CA ALA A 438 10.22 -6.50 -2.14
C ALA A 438 11.24 -5.92 -3.14
N GLU A 439 11.19 -4.61 -3.41
CA GLU A 439 12.19 -3.93 -4.23
C GLU A 439 13.60 -4.04 -3.64
N GLN A 440 13.75 -3.79 -2.34
CA GLN A 440 15.04 -3.86 -1.67
C GLN A 440 15.59 -5.29 -1.66
N VAL A 441 14.76 -6.29 -1.31
CA VAL A 441 15.14 -7.71 -1.36
C VAL A 441 15.60 -8.10 -2.75
N LEU A 442 14.89 -7.70 -3.81
CA LEU A 442 15.33 -7.98 -5.18
C LEU A 442 16.68 -7.35 -5.51
N LYS A 443 16.94 -6.11 -5.06
CA LYS A 443 18.25 -5.47 -5.26
C LYS A 443 19.38 -6.22 -4.57
N ASP A 444 19.17 -6.59 -3.32
CA ASP A 444 20.19 -7.27 -2.50
C ASP A 444 20.45 -8.71 -2.99
N LEU A 445 19.47 -9.34 -3.64
CA LEU A 445 19.64 -10.61 -4.35
C LEU A 445 20.28 -10.48 -5.74
N GLY A 446 20.66 -9.27 -6.17
CA GLY A 446 21.24 -9.01 -7.50
C GLY A 446 20.22 -9.02 -8.65
N LEU A 447 18.94 -8.82 -8.35
CA LEU A 447 17.80 -8.89 -9.27
C LEU A 447 17.15 -7.52 -9.53
N SER A 448 17.91 -6.43 -9.41
CA SER A 448 17.42 -5.04 -9.61
C SER A 448 16.69 -4.81 -10.94
N GLU A 449 17.05 -5.55 -11.98
CA GLU A 449 16.43 -5.51 -13.31
C GLU A 449 15.05 -6.20 -13.37
N ARG A 450 14.62 -6.84 -12.29
CA ARG A 450 13.32 -7.53 -12.17
C ARG A 450 12.30 -6.74 -11.34
N VAL A 451 12.64 -5.52 -10.90
CA VAL A 451 11.74 -4.62 -10.18
C VAL A 451 10.79 -3.92 -11.16
N TRP A 452 9.96 -4.69 -11.86
CA TRP A 452 9.04 -4.17 -12.89
C TRP A 452 7.98 -3.20 -12.32
N PHE A 453 7.64 -3.36 -11.04
CA PHE A 453 6.64 -2.61 -10.30
C PHE A 453 7.12 -1.28 -9.72
N SER A 454 8.40 -0.92 -9.93
CA SER A 454 8.92 0.42 -9.63
C SER A 454 8.95 1.34 -10.85
N LEU A 455 8.68 0.81 -12.04
CA LEU A 455 8.67 1.60 -13.27
C LEU A 455 7.42 2.48 -13.36
N ASP A 456 7.60 3.66 -13.94
CA ASP A 456 6.52 4.57 -14.29
C ASP A 456 6.01 4.22 -15.69
N LEU A 457 5.11 3.24 -15.75
CA LEU A 457 4.38 2.91 -16.97
C LEU A 457 3.14 3.80 -17.05
N TYR A 458 3.30 4.97 -17.68
CA TYR A 458 2.18 5.86 -17.96
C TYR A 458 1.61 5.57 -19.34
N VAL A 459 0.29 5.50 -19.43
CA VAL A 459 -0.40 5.52 -20.71
C VAL A 459 -0.99 6.91 -20.88
N PRO A 460 -0.57 7.68 -21.90
CA PRO A 460 -1.02 9.05 -22.08
C PRO A 460 -2.54 9.14 -22.14
N LYS A 461 -3.08 10.23 -21.58
CA LYS A 461 -4.49 10.59 -21.73
C LYS A 461 -4.84 10.52 -23.22
N PRO A 462 -5.99 9.91 -23.60
CA PRO A 462 -6.41 9.94 -25.01
C PRO A 462 -6.47 11.39 -25.50
N LYS A 463 -6.04 11.63 -26.74
CA LYS A 463 -6.02 12.96 -27.37
C LYS A 463 -7.41 13.62 -27.48
N LYS A 464 -8.48 12.86 -27.24
CA LYS A 464 -9.85 13.35 -27.11
C LYS A 464 -10.46 12.75 -25.84
N SER A 465 -10.79 13.60 -24.86
CA SER A 465 -11.72 13.27 -23.77
C SER A 465 -12.94 14.19 -23.94
N CYS A 466 -13.75 13.88 -24.94
CA CYS A 466 -15.11 14.37 -25.03
C CYS A 466 -15.89 13.30 -25.78
N GLY A 467 -16.75 12.59 -25.05
CA GLY A 467 -17.55 11.50 -25.57
C GLY A 467 -18.38 10.92 -24.43
N SER A 468 -19.57 11.50 -24.24
CA SER A 468 -20.87 10.95 -23.79
C SER A 468 -20.99 9.87 -22.70
N ASN A 469 -19.93 9.20 -22.26
CA ASN A 469 -19.97 8.20 -21.20
C ASN A 469 -19.35 8.79 -19.93
N LEU A 470 -20.03 9.81 -19.39
CA LEU A 470 -19.80 10.22 -18.01
C LEU A 470 -20.21 9.03 -17.14
N PHE A 471 -19.23 8.27 -16.64
CA PHE A 471 -19.47 7.34 -15.55
C PHE A 471 -19.91 8.19 -14.35
N ILE A 472 -21.23 8.26 -14.12
CA ILE A 472 -21.82 8.85 -12.93
C ILE A 472 -21.75 7.79 -11.84
N VAL A 473 -20.68 7.84 -11.03
CA VAL A 473 -20.36 6.83 -10.02
C VAL A 473 -21.01 7.16 -8.67
N SER A 474 -22.26 7.62 -8.62
CA SER A 474 -22.93 7.81 -7.31
C SER A 474 -24.44 8.03 -7.40
N GLU A 475 -25.18 7.34 -6.52
CA GLU A 475 -26.62 7.53 -6.22
C GLU A 475 -27.02 8.95 -5.75
N SER A 476 -26.06 9.83 -5.48
CA SER A 476 -26.28 11.20 -4.97
C SER A 476 -25.72 12.29 -5.88
N SER A 477 -25.32 11.95 -7.10
CA SER A 477 -24.90 12.93 -8.09
C SER A 477 -26.12 13.66 -8.67
N LEU A 478 -26.33 14.91 -8.27
CA LEU A 478 -27.20 15.82 -9.00
C LEU A 478 -26.50 16.23 -10.30
N CYS A 479 -27.14 15.99 -11.45
CA CYS A 479 -26.67 16.55 -12.71
C CYS A 479 -26.72 18.08 -12.62
N GLN A 480 -25.58 18.77 -12.72
CA GLN A 480 -25.52 20.23 -12.62
C GLN A 480 -26.19 20.95 -13.80
N HIS A 481 -26.47 20.25 -14.90
CA HIS A 481 -27.17 20.82 -16.05
C HIS A 481 -28.70 20.84 -15.87
N CYS A 482 -29.29 19.82 -15.22
CA CYS A 482 -30.74 19.67 -15.15
C CYS A 482 -31.31 19.46 -13.74
N GLY A 483 -30.48 19.34 -12.70
CA GLY A 483 -30.93 19.16 -11.31
C GLY A 483 -31.62 17.81 -11.04
N ILE A 484 -31.64 16.89 -12.00
CA ILE A 484 -32.23 15.55 -11.86
C ILE A 484 -31.23 14.64 -11.14
N ARG A 485 -31.72 13.85 -10.17
CA ARG A 485 -30.97 12.72 -9.62
C ARG A 485 -30.84 11.67 -10.72
N VAL A 486 -29.62 11.46 -11.20
CA VAL A 486 -29.36 10.39 -12.16
C VAL A 486 -29.34 9.08 -11.39
N LYS A 487 -30.36 8.23 -11.59
CA LYS A 487 -30.26 6.82 -11.21
C LYS A 487 -29.30 6.15 -12.19
N SER A 488 -28.35 5.40 -11.61
CA SER A 488 -27.30 4.57 -12.22
C SER A 488 -27.32 4.43 -13.74
#